data_AF-A0A2N9F8T1-F1
#
_entry.id   AF-A0A2N9F8T1-F1
#
_cell.length_a   1.000
_cell.length_b   1.000
_cell.length_c   1.000
_cell.angle_alpha   90.00
_cell.angle_beta   90.00
_cell.angle_gamma   90.00
#
_symmetry.space_group_name_H-M   'P 1'
#
loop_
_entity.id
_entity.type
_entity.pdbx_description
1 polymer ?
#
loop_
_entity_poly.entity_id
_entity_poly.type
_entity_poly.pdbx_seq_one_letter_code
_entity_poly.pdbx_strand_id
1 'polypeptide(L)'
;MIRVVQQSLLGSILSNMLLVLGCAFFTGGLVFYGREQFFNKATAAVDSSLLLMAVMGLLFPAVLHSTHTELHFGKSELALSRFSSCIMLVAYASYLAFQLKRQKNQYIPVGEGETQTEEGSDDEDDPEISKWESIIWLSILTAWVSVLSEYLVNAIEGASASLKIPVAFISVILLPIVGNAAEHAGAIMFAMKDKLDISLGVAIGSSTQIAMFGSYGAFNLLKMLKSLGYEPCHLSVPWGSP
;
A
#
# COMPACT_ATOMS: atom_id res chain seq x y z
N MET A 1 11.22 -13.76 5.87
CA MET A 1 10.06 -13.45 5.01
C MET A 1 8.87 -12.84 5.76
N ILE A 2 8.06 -13.60 6.52
CA ILE A 2 6.80 -13.09 7.13
C ILE A 2 6.98 -11.80 7.94
N ARG A 3 7.97 -11.75 8.84
CA ARG A 3 8.23 -10.57 9.68
C ARG A 3 8.61 -9.33 8.85
N VAL A 4 9.45 -9.51 7.83
CA VAL A 4 9.87 -8.45 6.89
C VAL A 4 8.67 -7.91 6.12
N VAL A 5 7.77 -8.79 5.65
CA VAL A 5 6.55 -8.39 4.94
C VAL A 5 5.61 -7.61 5.86
N GLN A 6 5.35 -8.08 7.08
CA GLN A 6 4.51 -7.36 8.05
C GLN A 6 5.06 -5.96 8.36
N GLN A 7 6.36 -5.88 8.59
CA GLN A 7 7.06 -4.63 8.86
C GLN A 7 7.01 -3.69 7.66
N SER A 8 7.17 -4.21 6.46
CA SER A 8 7.07 -3.45 5.21
C SER A 8 5.65 -2.92 4.96
N LEU A 9 4.61 -3.73 5.15
CA LEU A 9 3.22 -3.30 4.99
C LEU A 9 2.86 -2.18 5.96
N LEU A 10 3.24 -2.32 7.23
CA LEU A 10 3.02 -1.28 8.24
C LEU A 10 3.81 -0.02 7.91
N GLY A 11 5.07 -0.17 7.51
CA GLY A 11 5.93 0.92 7.06
C GLY A 11 5.39 1.65 5.83
N SER A 12 4.76 0.93 4.91
CA SER A 12 4.14 1.47 3.70
C SER A 12 2.93 2.36 4.02
N ILE A 13 2.08 1.93 4.95
CA ILE A 13 0.98 2.76 5.47
C ILE A 13 1.54 4.03 6.15
N LEU A 14 2.56 3.88 7.00
CA LEU A 14 3.19 5.02 7.68
C LEU A 14 3.86 5.98 6.69
N SER A 15 4.58 5.47 5.70
CA SER A 15 5.26 6.26 4.67
C SER A 15 4.27 7.07 3.85
N ASN A 16 3.19 6.43 3.39
CA ASN A 16 2.14 7.12 2.63
C ASN A 16 1.43 8.20 3.47
N MET A 17 1.14 7.93 4.75
CA MET A 17 0.41 8.88 5.61
C MET A 17 1.24 10.03 6.16
N LEU A 18 2.51 9.77 6.51
CA LEU A 18 3.36 10.76 7.16
C LEU A 18 4.33 11.39 6.18
N LEU A 19 5.05 10.57 5.41
CA LEU A 19 6.10 11.07 4.52
C LEU A 19 5.48 11.67 3.26
N VAL A 20 4.61 10.95 2.55
CA VAL A 20 4.05 11.43 1.27
C VAL A 20 3.11 12.59 1.47
N LEU A 21 2.11 12.46 2.35
CA LEU A 21 1.19 13.56 2.65
C LEU A 21 1.95 14.76 3.25
N GLY A 22 2.91 14.52 4.14
CA GLY A 22 3.74 15.57 4.72
C GLY A 22 4.53 16.33 3.65
N CYS A 23 5.23 15.61 2.76
CA CYS A 23 5.95 16.20 1.64
C CYS A 23 5.01 16.92 0.67
N ALA A 24 3.86 16.34 0.32
CA ALA A 24 2.88 16.94 -0.57
C ALA A 24 2.30 18.24 -0.01
N PHE A 25 1.95 18.28 1.28
CA PHE A 25 1.49 19.51 1.93
C PHE A 25 2.61 20.54 2.06
N PHE A 26 3.84 20.09 2.36
CA PHE A 26 4.98 20.98 2.50
C PHE A 26 5.36 21.62 1.16
N THR A 27 5.49 20.84 0.09
CA THR A 27 5.84 21.37 -1.24
C THR A 27 4.67 22.12 -1.88
N GLY A 28 3.44 21.65 -1.73
CA GLY A 28 2.23 22.35 -2.18
C GLY A 28 2.09 23.71 -1.49
N GLY A 29 2.24 23.75 -0.16
CA GLY A 29 2.22 25.00 0.62
C GLY A 29 3.39 25.94 0.31
N LEU A 30 4.56 25.42 -0.04
CA LEU A 30 5.71 26.24 -0.47
C LEU A 30 5.48 26.86 -1.85
N VAL A 31 4.91 26.11 -2.79
CA VAL A 31 4.58 26.59 -4.14
C VAL A 31 3.44 27.61 -4.10
N PHE A 32 2.42 27.37 -3.27
CA PHE A 32 1.24 28.23 -3.11
C PHE A 32 1.27 29.02 -1.80
N TYR A 33 2.37 29.72 -1.51
CA TYR A 33 2.69 30.39 -0.24
C TYR A 33 1.65 31.43 0.29
N GLY A 34 0.53 31.66 -0.42
CA GLY A 34 -0.55 32.53 0.03
C GLY A 34 -1.96 32.05 -0.36
N ARG A 35 -2.12 30.79 -0.78
CA ARG A 35 -3.43 30.22 -1.13
C ARG A 35 -3.65 28.89 -0.41
N GLU A 36 -4.83 28.74 0.17
CA GLU A 36 -5.28 27.46 0.70
C GLU A 36 -5.66 26.54 -0.46
N GLN A 37 -5.07 25.34 -0.51
CA GLN A 37 -5.45 24.32 -1.46
C GLN A 37 -6.73 23.63 -0.97
N PHE A 38 -7.78 23.70 -1.76
CA PHE A 38 -9.06 23.08 -1.42
C PHE A 38 -9.05 21.60 -1.77
N PHE A 39 -9.65 20.79 -0.90
CA PHE A 39 -9.85 19.38 -1.13
C PHE A 39 -11.27 18.97 -0.76
N ASN A 40 -11.75 17.90 -1.37
CA ASN A 40 -13.04 17.32 -1.11
C ASN A 40 -13.05 16.63 0.27
N LYS A 41 -13.54 17.37 1.26
CA LYS A 41 -13.65 16.92 2.65
C LYS A 41 -14.44 15.62 2.78
N ALA A 42 -15.45 15.38 1.94
CA ALA A 42 -16.27 14.16 2.02
C ALA A 42 -15.49 12.92 1.57
N THR A 43 -14.71 13.02 0.48
CA THR A 43 -13.87 11.91 0.00
C THR A 43 -12.74 11.63 0.98
N ALA A 44 -12.02 12.67 1.41
CA ALA A 44 -10.94 12.53 2.39
C ALA A 44 -11.43 11.95 3.74
N ALA A 45 -12.64 12.33 4.19
CA ALA A 45 -13.23 11.78 5.41
C ALA A 45 -13.57 10.28 5.27
N VAL A 46 -14.13 9.87 4.13
CA VAL A 46 -14.44 8.45 3.87
C VAL A 46 -13.15 7.63 3.85
N ASP A 47 -12.12 8.05 3.11
CA ASP A 47 -10.87 7.31 3.01
C ASP A 47 -10.10 7.28 4.35
N SER A 48 -10.11 8.39 5.11
CA SER A 48 -9.52 8.43 6.45
C SER A 48 -10.27 7.53 7.45
N SER A 49 -11.60 7.46 7.38
CA SER A 49 -12.40 6.59 8.26
C SER A 49 -12.22 5.10 7.95
N LEU A 50 -12.06 4.75 6.67
CA LEU A 50 -11.75 3.39 6.21
C LEU A 50 -10.36 2.97 6.69
N LEU A 51 -9.37 3.86 6.56
CA LEU A 51 -8.03 3.62 7.09
C LEU A 51 -8.04 3.45 8.62
N LEU A 52 -8.78 4.29 9.35
CA LEU A 52 -8.92 4.17 10.80
C LEU A 52 -9.54 2.83 11.19
N MET A 53 -10.62 2.42 10.52
CA MET A 53 -11.25 1.11 10.74
C MET A 53 -10.25 -0.03 10.49
N ALA A 54 -9.47 0.05 9.42
CA ALA A 54 -8.45 -0.95 9.10
C ALA A 54 -7.34 -0.98 10.15
N VAL A 55 -6.84 0.18 10.63
CA VAL A 55 -5.81 0.25 11.68
C VAL A 55 -6.34 -0.28 13.01
N MET A 56 -7.56 0.06 13.41
CA MET A 56 -8.14 -0.39 14.69
C MET A 56 -8.29 -1.91 14.75
N GLY A 57 -8.74 -2.56 13.68
CA GLY A 57 -8.82 -4.02 13.70
C GLY A 57 -7.45 -4.72 13.59
N LEU A 58 -6.35 -4.03 13.22
CA LEU A 58 -4.98 -4.59 13.26
C LEU A 58 -4.45 -4.49 14.68
N LEU A 59 -4.79 -3.40 15.35
CA LEU A 59 -4.46 -3.14 16.75
C LEU A 59 -5.07 -4.21 17.67
N PHE A 60 -6.28 -4.66 17.37
CA PHE A 60 -7.02 -5.59 18.24
C PHE A 60 -6.33 -6.98 18.39
N PRO A 61 -5.98 -7.73 17.32
CA PRO A 61 -5.18 -8.95 17.43
C PRO A 61 -3.77 -8.72 17.97
N ALA A 62 -3.13 -7.59 17.62
CA ALA A 62 -1.78 -7.28 18.08
C ALA A 62 -1.72 -7.09 19.61
N VAL A 63 -2.71 -6.41 20.19
CA VAL A 63 -2.80 -6.18 21.63
C VAL A 63 -3.18 -7.46 22.38
N LEU A 64 -4.09 -8.28 21.83
CA LEU A 64 -4.44 -9.58 22.40
C LEU A 64 -3.23 -10.51 22.47
N HIS A 65 -2.43 -10.55 21.41
CA HIS A 65 -1.19 -11.31 21.37
C HIS A 65 -0.16 -10.79 22.39
N SER A 66 -0.04 -9.47 22.55
CA SER A 66 0.94 -8.86 23.46
C SER A 66 0.55 -8.94 24.94
N THR A 67 -0.74 -9.03 25.27
CA THR A 67 -1.23 -9.05 26.66
C THR A 67 -1.38 -10.47 27.20
N HIS A 68 -1.20 -11.51 26.37
CA HIS A 68 -1.36 -12.92 26.74
C HIS A 68 -2.70 -13.26 27.43
N THR A 69 -3.76 -12.49 27.17
CA THR A 69 -5.10 -12.63 27.79
C THR A 69 -5.95 -13.77 27.21
N GLU A 70 -5.33 -14.73 26.51
CA GLU A 70 -6.03 -15.84 25.86
C GLU A 70 -6.49 -16.88 26.92
N LEU A 71 -7.81 -17.00 27.14
CA LEU A 71 -8.40 -18.10 27.93
C LEU A 71 -8.18 -19.49 27.27
N HIS A 72 -7.97 -19.51 25.95
CA HIS A 72 -7.62 -20.71 25.17
C HIS A 72 -6.53 -20.36 24.16
N PHE A 73 -5.27 -20.61 24.53
CA PHE A 73 -4.08 -20.34 23.71
C PHE A 73 -4.28 -20.70 22.22
N GLY A 74 -4.30 -19.69 21.35
CA GLY A 74 -4.13 -19.80 19.90
C GLY A 74 -5.38 -20.17 19.10
N LYS A 75 -6.42 -20.72 19.71
CA LYS A 75 -7.70 -21.00 19.01
C LYS A 75 -8.58 -19.75 18.91
N SER A 76 -8.55 -18.88 19.92
CA SER A 76 -9.37 -17.66 19.95
C SER A 76 -8.80 -16.57 19.05
N GLU A 77 -7.48 -16.30 19.13
CA GLU A 77 -6.77 -15.37 18.22
C GLU A 77 -7.03 -15.71 16.75
N LEU A 78 -6.95 -17.00 16.40
CA LEU A 78 -7.10 -17.45 15.03
C LEU A 78 -8.56 -17.38 14.53
N ALA A 79 -9.54 -17.76 15.36
CA ALA A 79 -10.95 -17.65 15.00
C ALA A 79 -11.36 -16.18 14.78
N LEU A 80 -10.86 -15.28 15.63
CA LEU A 80 -11.07 -13.85 15.55
C LEU A 80 -10.42 -13.22 14.30
N SER A 81 -9.20 -13.65 13.96
CA SER A 81 -8.49 -13.24 12.73
C SER A 81 -9.22 -13.71 11.45
N ARG A 82 -9.81 -14.90 11.46
CA ARG A 82 -10.63 -15.42 10.34
C ARG A 82 -11.92 -14.61 10.15
N PHE A 83 -12.63 -14.32 11.24
CA PHE A 83 -13.85 -13.52 11.19
C PHE A 83 -13.57 -12.09 10.71
N SER A 84 -12.55 -11.43 11.26
CA SER A 84 -12.17 -10.08 10.84
C SER A 84 -11.67 -10.04 9.41
N SER A 85 -10.91 -11.02 8.94
CA SER A 85 -10.47 -11.10 7.54
C SER A 85 -11.65 -11.18 6.57
N CYS A 86 -12.69 -11.95 6.89
CA CYS A 86 -13.87 -12.08 6.04
C CYS A 86 -14.65 -10.75 5.96
N ILE A 87 -14.88 -10.11 7.11
CA ILE A 87 -15.54 -8.80 7.18
C ILE A 87 -14.75 -7.74 6.40
N MET A 88 -13.44 -7.67 6.59
CA MET A 88 -12.59 -6.70 5.91
C MET A 88 -12.54 -6.93 4.40
N LEU A 89 -12.62 -8.18 3.94
CA LEU A 89 -12.68 -8.49 2.51
C LEU A 89 -14.01 -8.05 1.89
N VAL A 90 -15.13 -8.23 2.60
CA VAL A 90 -16.45 -7.72 2.15
C VAL A 90 -16.49 -6.19 2.17
N ALA A 91 -15.96 -5.57 3.23
CA ALA A 91 -15.83 -4.11 3.32
C ALA A 91 -14.94 -3.56 2.19
N TYR A 92 -13.84 -4.23 1.89
CA TYR A 92 -12.95 -3.85 0.78
C TYR A 92 -13.61 -4.05 -0.59
N ALA A 93 -14.33 -5.15 -0.81
CA ALA A 93 -15.03 -5.41 -2.07
C ALA A 93 -16.16 -4.39 -2.32
N SER A 94 -16.91 -4.03 -1.28
CA SER A 94 -17.93 -2.97 -1.36
C SER A 94 -17.31 -1.58 -1.56
N TYR A 95 -16.19 -1.28 -0.89
CA TYR A 95 -15.39 -0.08 -1.17
C TYR A 95 -14.91 -0.04 -2.62
N LEU A 96 -14.36 -1.13 -3.13
CA LEU A 96 -13.85 -1.22 -4.51
C LEU A 96 -14.99 -1.07 -5.52
N ALA A 97 -16.16 -1.68 -5.28
CA ALA A 97 -17.34 -1.48 -6.10
C ALA A 97 -17.81 -0.02 -6.11
N PHE A 98 -17.80 0.65 -4.95
CA PHE A 98 -18.12 2.06 -4.83
C PHE A 98 -17.10 2.95 -5.54
N GLN A 99 -15.80 2.69 -5.36
CA GLN A 99 -14.69 3.38 -6.02
C GLN A 99 -14.76 3.26 -7.54
N LEU A 100 -14.92 2.04 -8.07
CA LEU A 100 -15.02 1.80 -9.51
C LEU A 100 -16.24 2.51 -10.12
N LYS A 101 -17.37 2.52 -9.41
CA LYS A 101 -18.59 3.19 -9.87
C LYS A 101 -18.46 4.71 -9.82
N ARG A 102 -17.71 5.26 -8.86
CA ARG A 102 -17.52 6.69 -8.64
C ARG A 102 -16.40 7.28 -9.51
N GLN A 103 -15.31 6.54 -9.76
CA GLN A 103 -14.25 6.94 -10.70
C GLN A 103 -14.71 6.96 -12.16
N LYS A 104 -15.67 6.10 -12.54
CA LYS A 104 -16.31 6.17 -13.86
C LYS A 104 -17.01 7.52 -14.12
N ASN A 105 -17.32 8.28 -13.07
CA ASN A 105 -17.93 9.60 -13.12
C ASN A 105 -16.92 10.75 -12.93
N GLN A 106 -15.64 10.48 -12.66
CA GLN A 106 -14.58 11.46 -12.38
C GLN A 106 -13.28 11.13 -13.13
N TYR A 107 -13.38 10.57 -14.33
CA TYR A 107 -12.22 10.45 -15.22
C TYR A 107 -11.95 11.83 -15.83
N ILE A 108 -11.08 12.60 -15.18
CA ILE A 108 -10.33 13.67 -15.83
C ILE A 108 -9.01 12.99 -16.24
N PRO A 109 -8.64 12.95 -17.53
CA PRO A 109 -7.37 12.39 -17.93
C PRO A 109 -6.27 13.18 -17.20
N VAL A 110 -5.57 12.50 -16.30
CA VAL A 110 -4.36 13.04 -15.72
C VAL A 110 -3.26 12.65 -16.68
N GLY A 111 -3.16 13.43 -17.77
CA GLY A 111 -2.11 13.29 -18.76
C GLY A 111 -0.74 13.41 -18.10
N GLU A 112 0.05 12.36 -18.25
CA GLU A 112 1.49 12.41 -18.08
C GLU A 112 2.05 13.36 -19.15
N GLY A 113 2.79 14.40 -18.73
CA GLY A 113 3.76 15.02 -19.63
C GLY A 113 3.42 16.33 -20.35
N GLU A 114 2.52 17.20 -19.88
CA GLU A 114 2.39 18.53 -20.51
C GLU A 114 3.15 19.63 -19.76
N THR A 115 4.36 19.89 -20.27
CA THR A 115 5.01 21.19 -20.20
C THR A 115 4.61 21.95 -21.47
N GLN A 116 3.37 22.42 -21.59
CA GLN A 116 3.02 23.34 -22.67
C GLN A 116 2.09 24.43 -22.14
N THR A 117 2.67 25.62 -22.04
CA THR A 117 1.97 26.91 -22.05
C THR A 117 1.08 27.01 -23.29
N GLU A 118 -0.20 27.28 -23.04
CA GLU A 118 -1.18 27.98 -23.88
C GLU A 118 -1.53 27.48 -25.30
N GLU A 119 -2.86 27.48 -25.54
CA GLU A 119 -3.60 27.53 -26.81
C GLU A 119 -3.76 26.25 -27.66
N GLY A 120 -4.90 25.57 -27.43
CA GLY A 120 -5.86 25.13 -28.46
C GLY A 120 -5.40 24.31 -29.66
N SER A 121 -5.62 22.99 -29.58
CA SER A 121 -6.20 22.18 -30.67
C SER A 121 -6.55 20.78 -30.17
N ASP A 122 -7.72 20.29 -30.59
CA ASP A 122 -8.08 18.86 -30.54
C ASP A 122 -6.94 18.00 -31.08
N ASP A 123 -6.31 17.22 -30.21
CA ASP A 123 -5.67 15.96 -30.58
C ASP A 123 -6.10 14.94 -29.53
N GLU A 124 -6.98 14.02 -29.95
CA GLU A 124 -7.37 12.86 -29.17
C GLU A 124 -6.10 12.03 -28.90
N ASP A 125 -5.73 11.85 -27.63
CA ASP A 125 -4.66 10.96 -27.18
C ASP A 125 -4.92 9.53 -27.69
N ASP A 126 -4.33 9.17 -28.83
CA ASP A 126 -4.28 7.78 -29.28
C ASP A 126 -3.43 6.98 -28.28
N PRO A 127 -3.94 5.88 -27.70
CA PRO A 127 -3.18 5.09 -26.73
C PRO A 127 -1.93 4.50 -27.40
N GLU A 128 -0.75 5.01 -27.04
CA GLU A 128 0.56 4.63 -27.61
C GLU A 128 0.92 3.14 -27.43
N ILE A 129 0.14 2.39 -26.64
CA ILE A 129 0.37 0.97 -26.35
C ILE A 129 -0.91 0.15 -26.56
N SER A 130 -0.78 -0.91 -27.37
CA SER A 130 -1.84 -1.90 -27.56
C SER A 130 -2.11 -2.67 -26.26
N LYS A 131 -3.37 -3.02 -25.99
CA LYS A 131 -3.77 -3.81 -24.80
C LYS A 131 -2.94 -5.08 -24.62
N TRP A 132 -2.58 -5.73 -25.74
CA TRP A 132 -1.75 -6.94 -25.72
C TRP A 132 -0.30 -6.66 -25.32
N GLU A 133 0.23 -5.51 -25.76
CA GLU A 133 1.57 -5.07 -25.42
C GLU A 133 1.68 -4.70 -23.93
N SER A 134 0.66 -4.06 -23.36
CA SER A 134 0.61 -3.80 -21.90
C SER A 134 0.64 -5.10 -21.08
N ILE A 135 -0.12 -6.11 -21.50
CA ILE A 135 -0.18 -7.41 -20.80
C ILE A 135 1.19 -8.10 -20.84
N ILE A 136 1.89 -8.04 -21.97
CA ILE A 136 3.23 -8.61 -22.13
C ILE A 136 4.22 -7.89 -21.21
N TRP A 137 4.27 -6.55 -21.26
CA TRP A 137 5.16 -5.77 -20.41
C TRP A 137 4.89 -5.97 -18.93
N LEU A 138 3.62 -5.98 -18.51
CA LEU A 138 3.23 -6.24 -17.13
C LEU A 138 3.71 -7.63 -16.66
N SER A 139 3.57 -8.64 -17.51
CA SER A 139 4.02 -10.00 -17.20
C SER A 139 5.53 -10.09 -17.06
N ILE A 140 6.29 -9.46 -17.96
CA ILE A 140 7.76 -9.44 -17.94
C ILE A 140 8.26 -8.71 -16.70
N LEU A 141 7.75 -7.51 -16.41
CA LEU A 141 8.15 -6.74 -15.23
C LEU A 141 7.78 -7.46 -13.94
N THR A 142 6.62 -8.11 -13.88
CA THR A 142 6.22 -8.90 -12.71
C THR A 142 7.15 -10.09 -12.48
N ALA A 143 7.53 -10.82 -13.54
CA ALA A 143 8.49 -11.90 -13.45
C ALA A 143 9.87 -11.40 -12.99
N TRP A 144 10.31 -10.26 -13.52
CA TRP A 144 11.58 -9.64 -13.16
C TRP A 144 11.61 -9.19 -11.69
N VAL A 145 10.55 -8.51 -11.23
CA VAL A 145 10.39 -8.10 -9.82
C VAL A 145 10.34 -9.31 -8.89
N SER A 146 9.68 -10.39 -9.29
CA SER A 146 9.65 -11.64 -8.52
C SER A 146 11.06 -12.18 -8.28
N VAL A 147 11.90 -12.26 -9.31
CA VAL A 147 13.30 -12.69 -9.18
C VAL A 147 14.09 -11.73 -8.29
N LEU A 148 13.94 -10.41 -8.48
CA LEU A 148 14.61 -9.40 -7.66
C LEU A 148 14.16 -9.43 -6.18
N SER A 149 12.94 -9.89 -5.89
CA SER A 149 12.41 -9.92 -4.53
C SER A 149 13.19 -10.87 -3.61
N GLU A 150 13.66 -12.01 -4.12
CA GLU A 150 14.50 -12.93 -3.36
C GLU A 150 15.88 -12.32 -3.09
N TYR A 151 16.50 -11.73 -4.10
CA TYR A 151 17.78 -11.01 -3.94
C TYR A 151 17.67 -9.85 -2.96
N LEU A 152 16.56 -9.10 -3.01
CA LEU A 152 16.31 -7.99 -2.10
C LEU A 152 16.22 -8.44 -0.64
N VAL A 153 15.50 -9.54 -0.36
CA VAL A 153 15.41 -10.04 1.02
C VAL A 153 16.76 -10.53 1.53
N ASN A 154 17.52 -11.24 0.70
CA ASN A 154 18.88 -11.66 1.05
C ASN A 154 19.80 -10.44 1.28
N ALA A 155 19.65 -9.38 0.49
CA ALA A 155 20.38 -8.14 0.65
C ALA A 155 19.99 -7.40 1.95
N ILE A 156 18.72 -7.43 2.37
CA ILE A 156 18.28 -6.85 3.65
C ILE A 156 18.97 -7.54 4.83
N GLU A 157 19.05 -8.87 4.81
CA GLU A 157 19.73 -9.65 5.85
C GLU A 157 21.24 -9.37 5.88
N GLY A 158 21.88 -9.36 4.70
CA GLY A 158 23.31 -9.02 4.57
C GLY A 158 23.64 -7.58 4.98
N ALA A 159 22.77 -6.62 4.64
CA ALA A 159 22.91 -5.22 5.02
C ALA A 159 22.73 -5.04 6.53
N SER A 160 21.79 -5.76 7.15
CA SER A 160 21.59 -5.73 8.60
C SER A 160 22.84 -6.21 9.35
N ALA A 161 23.47 -7.30 8.89
CA ALA A 161 24.69 -7.83 9.48
C ALA A 161 25.89 -6.88 9.31
N SER A 162 26.02 -6.26 8.14
CA SER A 162 27.18 -5.40 7.81
C SER A 162 27.08 -4.02 8.47
N LEU A 163 25.90 -3.39 8.43
CA LEU A 163 25.67 -2.05 8.95
C LEU A 163 25.29 -2.04 10.45
N LYS A 164 25.06 -3.21 11.05
CA LYS A 164 24.54 -3.37 12.43
C LYS A 164 23.23 -2.60 12.67
N ILE A 165 22.43 -2.44 11.62
CA ILE A 165 21.10 -1.82 11.68
C ILE A 165 20.07 -2.95 11.76
N PRO A 166 19.03 -2.84 12.60
CA PRO A 166 18.02 -3.88 12.71
C PRO A 166 17.24 -4.07 11.39
N VAL A 167 17.00 -5.33 10.99
CA VAL A 167 16.16 -5.70 9.84
C VAL A 167 14.81 -4.97 9.85
N ALA A 168 14.26 -4.74 11.05
CA ALA A 168 13.03 -3.99 11.24
C ALA A 168 13.10 -2.55 10.71
N PHE A 169 14.21 -1.84 10.92
CA PHE A 169 14.36 -0.47 10.43
C PHE A 169 14.43 -0.43 8.90
N ILE A 170 15.20 -1.34 8.30
CA ILE A 170 15.30 -1.45 6.84
C ILE A 170 13.93 -1.79 6.24
N SER A 171 13.19 -2.69 6.88
CA SER A 171 11.89 -3.17 6.39
C SER A 171 10.77 -2.15 6.59
N VAL A 172 10.72 -1.42 7.70
CA VAL A 172 9.66 -0.43 8.00
C VAL A 172 9.92 0.91 7.32
N ILE A 173 11.18 1.34 7.18
CA ILE A 173 11.51 2.69 6.70
C ILE A 173 12.05 2.68 5.27
N LEU A 174 13.15 1.98 5.03
CA LEU A 174 13.83 2.03 3.73
C LEU A 174 13.02 1.38 2.61
N LEU A 175 12.51 0.17 2.87
CA LEU A 175 11.83 -0.63 1.87
C LEU A 175 10.56 0.05 1.32
N PRO A 176 9.69 0.66 2.14
CA PRO A 176 8.48 1.30 1.61
C PRO A 176 8.73 2.64 0.93
N ILE A 177 9.79 3.36 1.30
CA ILE A 177 10.22 4.57 0.58
C ILE A 177 10.64 4.21 -0.84
N VAL A 178 11.49 3.20 -1.00
CA VAL A 178 11.99 2.79 -2.32
C VAL A 178 10.89 2.09 -3.13
N GLY A 179 10.14 1.19 -2.50
CA GLY A 179 9.11 0.39 -3.16
C GLY A 179 7.95 1.21 -3.71
N ASN A 180 7.63 2.35 -3.09
CA ASN A 180 6.54 3.22 -3.50
C ASN A 180 7.03 4.57 -4.05
N ALA A 181 8.33 4.74 -4.32
CA ALA A 181 8.92 6.03 -4.67
C ALA A 181 8.25 6.70 -5.88
N ALA A 182 7.89 5.92 -6.90
CA ALA A 182 7.21 6.43 -8.09
C ALA A 182 5.81 7.00 -7.75
N GLU A 183 5.02 6.29 -6.95
CA GLU A 183 3.72 6.76 -6.47
C GLU A 183 3.87 8.02 -5.61
N HIS A 184 4.90 8.06 -4.76
CA HIS A 184 5.20 9.18 -3.88
C HIS A 184 5.56 10.44 -4.68
N ALA A 185 6.42 10.28 -5.69
CA ALA A 185 6.81 11.37 -6.58
C ALA A 185 5.62 11.92 -7.36
N GLY A 186 4.74 11.03 -7.88
CA GLY A 186 3.51 11.41 -8.55
C GLY A 186 2.57 12.23 -7.64
N ALA A 187 2.33 11.76 -6.41
CA ALA A 187 1.49 12.47 -5.44
C ALA A 187 2.03 13.87 -5.12
N ILE A 188 3.33 14.00 -4.86
CA ILE A 188 3.99 15.29 -4.59
C ILE A 188 3.87 16.22 -5.81
N MET A 189 4.07 15.69 -7.02
CA MET A 189 3.94 16.46 -8.26
C MET A 189 2.51 17.00 -8.44
N PHE A 190 1.48 16.19 -8.15
CA PHE A 190 0.09 16.65 -8.23
C PHE A 190 -0.24 17.70 -7.17
N ALA A 191 0.30 17.59 -5.97
CA ALA A 191 0.14 18.63 -4.94
C ALA A 191 0.77 19.97 -5.37
N MET A 192 1.93 19.94 -6.01
CA MET A 192 2.57 21.13 -6.59
C MET A 192 1.81 21.74 -7.77
N LYS A 193 0.92 20.98 -8.42
CA LYS A 193 0.06 21.45 -9.53
C LYS A 193 -1.35 21.89 -9.07
N ASP A 194 -1.52 22.17 -7.78
CA ASP A 194 -2.80 22.50 -7.16
C ASP A 194 -3.88 21.41 -7.22
N LYS A 195 -3.47 20.15 -7.44
CA LYS A 195 -4.37 18.99 -7.49
C LYS A 195 -4.24 18.15 -6.22
N LEU A 196 -4.45 18.80 -5.06
CA LEU A 196 -4.28 18.18 -3.75
C LEU A 196 -5.25 17.01 -3.51
N ASP A 197 -6.44 17.04 -4.10
CA ASP A 197 -7.38 15.92 -4.11
C ASP A 197 -6.80 14.64 -4.72
N ILE A 198 -6.03 14.76 -5.79
CA ILE A 198 -5.39 13.62 -6.47
C ILE A 198 -4.26 13.08 -5.58
N SER A 199 -3.46 13.96 -4.99
CA SER A 199 -2.41 13.57 -4.04
C SER A 199 -2.97 12.83 -2.82
N LEU A 200 -4.07 13.33 -2.24
CA LEU A 200 -4.77 12.67 -1.14
C LEU A 200 -5.32 11.31 -1.57
N GLY A 201 -5.94 11.24 -2.75
CA GLY A 201 -6.46 10.00 -3.32
C GLY A 201 -5.38 8.94 -3.51
N VAL A 202 -4.21 9.31 -4.02
CA VAL A 202 -3.07 8.39 -4.19
C VAL A 202 -2.57 7.89 -2.82
N ALA A 203 -2.27 8.81 -1.89
CA ALA A 203 -1.68 8.43 -0.60
C ALA A 203 -2.66 7.65 0.30
N ILE A 204 -3.91 8.11 0.44
CA ILE A 204 -4.90 7.46 1.29
C ILE A 204 -5.48 6.22 0.62
N GLY A 205 -5.69 6.24 -0.69
CA GLY A 205 -6.14 5.09 -1.47
C GLY A 205 -5.15 3.93 -1.40
N SER A 206 -3.87 4.17 -1.69
CA SER A 206 -2.81 3.15 -1.59
C SER A 206 -2.72 2.59 -0.17
N SER A 207 -2.76 3.45 0.85
CA SER A 207 -2.75 3.01 2.26
C SER A 207 -3.97 2.16 2.65
N THR A 208 -5.16 2.52 2.15
CA THR A 208 -6.39 1.77 2.41
C THR A 208 -6.34 0.39 1.76
N GLN A 209 -5.83 0.29 0.52
CA GLN A 209 -5.62 -0.98 -0.16
C GLN A 209 -4.62 -1.87 0.59
N ILE A 210 -3.47 -1.32 0.99
CA ILE A 210 -2.45 -2.04 1.77
C ILE A 210 -2.99 -2.49 3.14
N ALA A 211 -3.74 -1.63 3.82
CA ALA A 211 -4.31 -1.94 5.12
C ALA A 211 -5.40 -3.01 5.04
N MET A 212 -6.37 -2.87 4.13
CA MET A 212 -7.51 -3.80 4.03
C MET A 212 -7.15 -5.10 3.33
N PHE A 213 -6.54 -5.03 2.15
CA PHE A 213 -6.23 -6.22 1.35
C PHE A 213 -4.89 -6.84 1.77
N GLY A 214 -3.84 -6.04 1.92
CA GLY A 214 -2.51 -6.56 2.27
C GLY A 214 -2.47 -7.16 3.68
N SER A 215 -2.91 -6.39 4.68
CA SER A 215 -2.74 -6.77 6.09
C SER A 215 -3.81 -7.74 6.61
N TYR A 216 -5.08 -7.64 6.18
CA TYR A 216 -6.11 -8.63 6.54
C TYR A 216 -6.31 -9.67 5.45
N GLY A 217 -6.53 -9.23 4.21
CA GLY A 217 -6.86 -10.13 3.11
C GLY A 217 -5.78 -11.18 2.88
N ALA A 218 -4.57 -10.79 2.51
CA ALA A 218 -3.51 -11.72 2.15
C ALA A 218 -2.89 -12.40 3.39
N PHE A 219 -2.58 -11.63 4.43
CA PHE A 219 -1.79 -12.14 5.55
C PHE A 219 -2.60 -13.01 6.54
N ASN A 220 -3.80 -12.59 6.93
CA ASN A 220 -4.64 -13.43 7.81
C ASN A 220 -5.18 -14.64 7.05
N LEU A 221 -5.41 -14.55 5.74
CA LEU A 221 -5.69 -15.70 4.90
C LEU A 221 -4.50 -16.67 4.84
N LEU A 222 -3.26 -16.18 4.70
CA LEU A 222 -2.08 -17.04 4.71
C LEU A 222 -1.90 -17.75 6.07
N LYS A 223 -2.09 -17.03 7.19
CA LYS A 223 -2.12 -17.63 8.54
C LYS A 223 -3.25 -18.67 8.67
N MET A 224 -4.43 -18.38 8.10
CA MET A 224 -5.57 -19.29 8.09
C MET A 224 -5.30 -20.55 7.28
N LEU A 225 -4.76 -20.43 6.06
CA LEU A 225 -4.40 -21.55 5.18
C LEU A 225 -3.34 -22.43 5.84
N LYS A 226 -2.31 -21.81 6.43
CA LYS A 226 -1.27 -22.54 7.16
C LYS A 226 -1.83 -23.31 8.37
N SER A 227 -2.84 -22.77 9.05
CA SER A 227 -3.53 -23.50 10.13
C SER A 227 -4.46 -24.61 9.64
N LEU A 228 -4.91 -24.58 8.38
CA LEU A 228 -5.73 -25.62 7.77
C LEU A 228 -4.88 -26.76 7.17
N GLY A 229 -3.57 -26.76 7.39
CA GLY A 229 -2.64 -27.76 6.84
C GLY A 229 -2.24 -27.51 5.39
N TYR A 230 -2.61 -26.36 4.81
CA TYR A 230 -2.11 -25.93 3.51
C TYR A 230 -0.76 -25.25 3.70
N GLU A 231 0.33 -25.97 3.43
CA GLU A 231 1.60 -25.33 3.09
C GLU A 231 1.50 -24.84 1.62
N PRO A 232 1.65 -23.53 1.36
CA PRO A 232 1.83 -23.09 -0.03
C PRO A 232 3.08 -23.79 -0.58
N CYS A 233 2.94 -24.40 -1.76
CA CYS A 233 3.93 -25.26 -2.41
C CYS A 233 5.38 -24.85 -2.14
N HIS A 234 6.16 -25.81 -1.60
CA HIS A 234 7.62 -25.90 -1.60
C HIS A 234 8.39 -24.70 -2.18
N LEU A 235 8.78 -23.77 -1.32
CA LEU A 235 10.12 -23.17 -1.42
C LEU A 235 10.91 -23.67 -0.22
N SER A 236 11.63 -24.77 -0.45
CA SER A 236 12.47 -25.46 0.52
C SER A 236 13.57 -24.56 1.03
N VAL A 237 13.51 -24.17 2.31
CA VAL A 237 14.69 -23.75 3.07
C VAL A 237 14.68 -24.51 4.40
N PRO A 238 15.69 -25.34 4.67
CA PRO A 238 15.74 -26.17 5.88
C PRO A 238 16.02 -25.28 7.08
N TRP A 239 15.05 -25.16 7.98
CA TRP A 239 15.23 -24.49 9.28
C TRP A 239 15.98 -25.42 10.22
N GLY A 240 17.30 -25.29 10.26
CA GLY A 240 18.13 -25.77 11.36
C GLY A 240 18.11 -24.74 12.49
N SER A 241 17.53 -25.12 13.62
CA SER A 241 17.79 -24.53 14.94
C SER A 241 19.16 -25.02 15.45
N PRO A 242 19.79 -24.31 16.41
CA PRO A 242 19.36 -24.41 17.81
C PRO A 242 18.62 -23.18 18.33
#